data_AF-A0A7T8HI94-F1
#
_entry.id   AF-A0A7T8HI94-F1
#
_cell.length_a   1.000
_cell.length_b   1.000
_cell.length_c   1.000
_cell.angle_alpha   90.00
_cell.angle_beta   90.00
_cell.angle_gamma   90.00
#
_symmetry.space_group_name_H-M   'P 1'
#
loop_
_entity.id
_entity.type
_entity.pdbx_description
1 polymer ?
#
loop_
_entity_poly.entity_id
_entity_poly.type
_entity_poly.pdbx_seq_one_letter_code
_entity_poly.pdbx_strand_id
1 'polypeptide(L)'
;MPRERTRKTDEGVSAENLFKAAKEVKQGTSVRRVARSYSICHVTLDRYIKKAAKLREERNGEKPRVRYWTPKKVFSNEQKEIVVEYLKEAADMFCILSSKEVKCVI
;
A
#
# COMPACT_ATOMS: atom_id res chain seq x y z
N MET A 1 -11.26 18.11 1.07
CA MET A 1 -10.79 17.24 2.19
C MET A 1 -10.05 16.05 1.61
N PRO A 2 -8.74 15.87 1.89
CA PRO A 2 -8.01 14.69 1.44
C PRO A 2 -8.66 13.46 2.06
N ARG A 3 -9.23 12.58 1.23
CA ARG A 3 -9.90 11.38 1.70
C ARG A 3 -8.85 10.43 2.29
N GLU A 4 -8.80 10.29 3.61
CA GLU A 4 -8.04 9.22 4.25
C GLU A 4 -8.59 7.88 3.76
N ARG A 5 -7.87 7.27 2.82
CA ARG A 5 -8.31 6.03 2.18
C ARG A 5 -8.00 4.87 3.11
N THR A 6 -8.93 4.55 4.01
CA THR A 6 -8.90 3.30 4.77
C THR A 6 -9.11 2.13 3.82
N ARG A 7 -8.31 1.08 3.99
CA ARG A 7 -8.35 -0.10 3.12
C ARG A 7 -9.68 -0.82 3.34
N LYS A 8 -10.49 -0.97 2.28
CA LYS A 8 -11.81 -1.59 2.35
C LYS A 8 -11.78 -3.12 2.32
N THR A 9 -10.69 -3.73 1.86
CA THR A 9 -10.59 -5.17 1.67
C THR A 9 -9.44 -5.75 2.48
N ASP A 10 -9.72 -6.81 3.23
CA ASP A 10 -8.71 -7.65 3.87
C ASP A 10 -8.06 -8.63 2.86
N GLU A 11 -8.45 -8.52 1.58
CA GLU A 11 -7.94 -9.27 0.44
C GLU A 11 -6.47 -8.89 0.15
N GLY A 12 -5.59 -9.37 1.00
CA GLY A 12 -4.17 -9.46 0.78
C GLY A 12 -3.70 -10.73 1.43
N VAL A 13 -2.76 -11.42 0.80
CA VAL A 13 -2.17 -12.59 1.43
C VAL A 13 -1.41 -12.14 2.67
N SER A 14 -1.72 -12.73 3.83
CA SER A 14 -1.02 -12.43 5.07
C SER A 14 0.48 -12.70 4.91
N ALA A 15 1.30 -11.87 5.54
CA ALA A 15 2.76 -12.03 5.48
C ALA A 15 3.20 -13.40 6.03
N GLU A 16 2.48 -13.91 7.03
CA GLU A 16 2.70 -15.23 7.60
C GLU A 16 2.40 -16.36 6.61
N ASN A 17 1.28 -16.27 5.88
CA ASN A 17 0.91 -17.27 4.88
C ASN A 17 1.91 -17.28 3.73
N LEU A 18 2.39 -16.10 3.28
CA LEU A 18 3.47 -16.02 2.28
C LEU A 18 4.77 -16.64 2.77
N PHE A 19 5.12 -16.43 4.04
CA PHE A 19 6.32 -17.01 4.63
C PHE A 19 6.23 -18.55 4.72
N LYS A 20 5.10 -19.08 5.19
CA LYS A 20 4.85 -20.53 5.27
C LYS A 20 4.86 -21.17 3.88
N ALA A 21 4.12 -20.60 2.94
CA ALA A 21 4.08 -21.07 1.55
C ALA A 21 5.48 -21.05 0.90
N ALA A 22 6.27 -20.00 1.10
CA ALA A 22 7.63 -19.93 0.55
C ALA A 22 8.58 -20.96 1.17
N LYS A 23 8.40 -21.31 2.45
CA LYS A 23 9.18 -22.38 3.10
C LYS A 23 8.83 -23.75 2.53
N GLU A 24 7.55 -24.01 2.27
CA GLU A 24 7.07 -25.25 1.68
C GLU A 24 7.57 -25.44 0.24
N VAL A 25 7.60 -24.36 -0.56
CA VAL A 25 8.22 -24.39 -1.90
C VAL A 25 9.71 -24.73 -1.81
N LYS A 26 10.43 -24.19 -0.82
CA LYS A 26 11.86 -24.51 -0.60
C LYS A 26 12.10 -25.97 -0.23
N GLN A 27 11.10 -26.68 0.30
CA GLN A 27 11.18 -28.12 0.59
C GLN A 27 11.01 -29.00 -0.66
N GLY A 28 10.86 -28.40 -1.86
CA GLY A 28 10.83 -29.12 -3.13
C GLY A 28 9.43 -29.27 -3.75
N THR A 29 8.39 -28.69 -3.14
CA THR A 29 7.04 -28.68 -3.72
C THR A 29 6.91 -27.60 -4.81
N SER A 30 6.06 -27.85 -5.81
CA SER A 30 5.90 -26.90 -6.92
C SER A 30 5.16 -25.62 -6.49
N VAL A 31 5.62 -24.47 -6.98
CA VAL A 31 5.05 -23.15 -6.68
C VAL A 31 3.54 -23.10 -6.95
N ARG A 32 3.09 -23.69 -8.06
CA ARG A 32 1.66 -23.70 -8.43
C ARG A 32 0.82 -24.54 -7.47
N ARG A 33 1.35 -25.66 -6.97
CA ARG A 33 0.63 -26.53 -6.03
C ARG A 33 0.47 -25.84 -4.67
N VAL A 34 1.55 -25.26 -4.15
CA VAL A 34 1.53 -24.52 -2.88
C VAL A 34 0.67 -23.26 -2.99
N ALA A 35 0.75 -22.54 -4.12
CA ALA A 35 -0.10 -21.38 -4.34
C ALA A 35 -1.60 -21.74 -4.25
N ARG A 36 -2.01 -22.88 -4.82
CA ARG A 36 -3.39 -23.36 -4.71
C ARG A 36 -3.79 -23.74 -3.28
N SER A 37 -2.93 -24.43 -2.52
CA SER A 37 -3.27 -24.85 -1.15
C SER A 37 -3.46 -23.68 -0.19
N TYR A 38 -2.69 -22.61 -0.36
CA TYR A 38 -2.81 -21.41 0.47
C TYR A 38 -3.78 -20.36 -0.10
N SER A 39 -4.49 -20.65 -1.21
CA SER A 39 -5.34 -19.68 -1.93
C SER A 39 -4.60 -18.39 -2.30
N ILE A 40 -3.32 -18.52 -2.70
CA ILE A 40 -2.44 -17.42 -3.10
C ILE A 40 -2.31 -17.44 -4.63
N CYS A 41 -2.29 -16.27 -5.28
CA CYS A 41 -1.89 -16.20 -6.67
C CYS A 41 -0.41 -16.62 -6.83
N HIS A 42 -0.14 -17.60 -7.69
CA HIS A 42 1.21 -18.13 -7.93
C HIS A 42 2.24 -17.05 -8.31
N VAL A 43 1.80 -15.98 -8.99
CA VAL A 43 2.65 -14.82 -9.34
C VAL A 43 3.09 -14.05 -8.09
N THR A 44 2.20 -13.91 -7.10
CA THR A 44 2.49 -13.24 -5.83
C THR A 44 3.50 -14.05 -5.01
N LEU A 45 3.33 -15.37 -4.97
CA LEU A 45 4.25 -16.28 -4.29
C LEU A 45 5.64 -16.29 -4.95
N ASP A 46 5.69 -16.38 -6.29
CA ASP A 46 6.95 -16.35 -7.05
C ASP A 46 7.70 -15.02 -6.85
N ARG A 47 6.99 -13.89 -6.92
CA ARG A 47 7.54 -12.56 -6.65
C ARG A 47 8.12 -12.48 -5.23
N TYR A 48 7.42 -13.03 -4.24
CA TYR A 48 7.88 -13.05 -2.86
C TYR A 48 9.17 -13.86 -2.70
N ILE A 49 9.24 -15.05 -3.29
CA ILE A 49 10.43 -15.91 -3.24
C ILE A 49 11.65 -15.21 -3.85
N LYS A 50 11.49 -14.58 -5.02
CA LYS A 50 12.57 -13.82 -5.68
C LYS A 50 13.04 -12.65 -4.83
N LYS A 51 12.11 -11.91 -4.21
CA LYS A 51 12.45 -10.81 -3.30
C LYS A 51 13.16 -11.30 -2.03
N ALA A 52 12.75 -12.45 -1.51
CA ALA A 52 13.40 -13.09 -0.37
C ALA A 52 14.81 -13.60 -0.66
N ALA A 53 15.09 -14.03 -1.89
CA ALA A 53 16.43 -14.39 -2.31
C ALA A 53 17.36 -13.15 -2.31
N LYS A 54 16.93 -12.06 -2.96
CA LYS A 54 17.69 -10.80 -3.01
C LYS A 54 18.01 -10.21 -1.63
N LEU A 55 17.03 -10.18 -0.72
CA LEU A 55 17.24 -9.65 0.64
C LEU A 55 18.22 -10.49 1.47
N ARG A 56 18.36 -11.79 1.18
CA ARG A 56 19.37 -12.64 1.83
C ARG A 56 20.77 -12.33 1.32
N GLU A 57 20.91 -12.04 0.03
CA GLU A 57 22.18 -11.60 -0.57
C GLU A 57 22.63 -10.25 0.00
N GLU A 58 21.70 -9.33 0.22
CA GLU A 58 21.94 -7.98 0.78
C GLU A 58 22.20 -7.97 2.32
N ARG A 59 22.36 -9.14 2.96
CA ARG A 59 22.67 -9.31 4.40
C ARG A 59 21.75 -8.61 5.42
N ASN A 60 20.59 -8.11 5.01
CA ASN A 60 19.75 -7.31 5.91
C ASN A 60 18.88 -8.12 6.89
N GLY A 61 18.79 -9.46 6.79
CA GLY A 61 18.03 -10.30 7.73
C GLY A 61 16.52 -10.04 7.82
N GLU A 62 16.04 -8.95 7.22
CA GLU A 62 14.65 -8.52 7.25
C GLU A 62 13.77 -9.39 6.35
N LYS A 63 12.53 -9.61 6.81
CA LYS A 63 11.50 -10.29 6.02
C LYS A 63 11.10 -9.42 4.82
N PRO A 64 10.86 -10.01 3.63
CA PRO A 64 10.45 -9.24 2.46
C PRO A 64 9.12 -8.53 2.71
N ARG A 65 9.11 -7.19 2.65
CA ARG A 65 7.85 -6.43 2.60
C ARG A 65 7.16 -6.68 1.26
N VAL A 66 5.94 -7.19 1.29
CA VAL A 66 5.12 -7.51 0.10
C VAL A 66 4.11 -6.41 -0.23
N ARG A 67 4.28 -5.22 0.38
CA ARG A 67 3.46 -4.06 0.02
C ARG A 67 3.81 -3.59 -1.38
N TYR A 68 2.82 -2.99 -2.04
CA TYR A 68 3.04 -2.20 -3.24
C TYR A 68 4.16 -1.20 -3.01
N TRP A 69 4.94 -0.95 -4.07
CA TRP A 69 5.92 0.13 -4.06
C TRP A 69 5.20 1.42 -3.69
N THR A 70 5.46 1.94 -2.50
CA THR A 70 5.01 3.28 -2.16
C THR A 70 5.83 4.22 -3.04
N PRO A 71 5.22 4.99 -3.95
CA PRO A 71 5.97 5.97 -4.72
C PRO A 71 6.74 6.87 -3.75
N LYS A 72 7.92 7.35 -4.18
CA LYS A 72 8.72 8.29 -3.38
C LYS A 72 7.79 9.40 -2.90
N LYS A 73 7.74 9.61 -1.59
CA LYS A 73 6.96 10.71 -1.01
C LYS A 73 7.47 12.00 -1.65
N VAL A 74 6.62 12.63 -2.47
CA VAL A 74 6.98 13.85 -3.22
C VAL A 74 7.20 15.02 -2.26
N PHE A 75 6.50 15.01 -1.12
CA PHE A 75 6.63 16.00 -0.07
C PHE A 75 7.19 15.38 1.22
N SER A 76 8.09 16.12 1.89
CA SER A 76 8.43 15.88 3.29
C SER A 76 7.19 16.10 4.18
N ASN A 77 7.25 15.67 5.45
CA ASN A 77 6.11 15.88 6.35
C ASN A 77 5.84 17.38 6.57
N GLU A 78 6.91 18.17 6.76
CA GLU A 78 6.85 19.64 6.90
C GLU A 78 6.22 20.32 5.67
N GLN A 79 6.64 19.92 4.46
CA GLN A 79 6.08 20.45 3.22
C GLN A 79 4.59 20.15 3.06
N LYS A 80 4.11 19.03 3.60
CA LYS A 80 2.68 18.72 3.57
C LYS A 80 1.88 19.62 4.49
N GLU A 81 2.42 19.94 5.66
CA GLU A 81 1.75 20.83 6.61
C GLU A 81 1.58 22.22 6.00
N ILE A 82 2.64 22.76 5.39
CA ILE A 82 2.61 24.06 4.68
C ILE A 82 1.56 24.05 3.55
N VAL A 83 1.53 23.01 2.73
CA VAL A 83 0.57 22.91 1.62
C VAL A 83 -0.87 22.77 2.14
N VAL A 84 -1.07 22.03 3.23
CA VAL A 84 -2.39 21.87 3.85
C VAL A 84 -2.89 23.17 4.43
N GLU A 85 -2.02 23.93 5.09
CA GLU A 85 -2.33 25.25 5.65
C GLU A 85 -2.69 26.25 4.55
N TYR A 86 -1.84 26.34 3.51
CA TYR A 86 -2.12 27.18 2.34
C TYR A 86 -3.46 26.84 1.66
N LEU A 87 -3.78 25.54 1.52
CA LEU A 87 -5.05 25.12 0.93
C LEU A 87 -6.26 25.46 1.81
N LYS A 88 -6.11 25.49 3.13
CA LYS A 88 -7.17 25.94 4.05
C LYS A 88 -7.38 27.44 3.93
N GLU A 89 -6.31 28.23 3.98
CA GLU A 89 -6.37 29.67 3.81
C GLU A 89 -6.95 30.07 2.46
N ALA A 90 -6.56 29.37 1.38
CA ALA A 90 -7.15 29.56 0.06
C ALA A 90 -8.63 29.17 0.03
N ALA A 91 -9.01 28.05 0.65
CA ALA A 91 -10.43 27.67 0.74
C ALA A 91 -11.25 28.70 1.51
N ASP A 92 -10.72 29.26 2.59
CA ASP A 92 -11.38 30.29 3.40
C ASP A 92 -11.46 31.63 2.64
N MET A 93 -10.42 31.99 1.87
CA MET A 93 -10.41 33.19 1.02
C MET A 93 -11.37 33.08 -0.18
N PHE A 94 -11.50 31.90 -0.79
CA PHE A 94 -12.29 31.70 -2.01
C PHE A 94 -13.69 31.11 -1.77
N CYS A 95 -14.04 30.66 -0.56
CA CYS A 95 -15.42 30.29 -0.20
C CYS A 95 -16.17 31.47 0.45
N ILE A 96 -16.49 32.49 -0.34
CA ILE A 96 -17.40 33.57 0.11
C ILE A 96 -18.87 33.11 0.13
N LEU A 97 -19.20 31.91 -0.36
CA LEU A 97 -20.59 31.47 -0.43
C LEU A 97 -20.83 30.13 0.26
N SER A 98 -21.74 30.17 1.24
CA SER A 98 -22.34 28.99 1.84
C SER A 98 -23.25 28.29 0.82
N SER A 99 -23.35 26.95 0.89
CA SER A 99 -24.26 26.15 0.03
C SER A 99 -25.73 26.59 0.10
N LYS A 100 -26.11 27.38 1.11
CA LYS A 100 -27.43 28.02 1.25
C LYS A 100 -27.59 29.29 0.39
N GLU A 101 -26.52 30.05 0.20
CA GLU A 101 -26.52 31.32 -0.55
C GLU A 101 -26.54 31.08 -2.07
N VAL A 102 -25.96 29.97 -2.52
CA VAL A 102 -25.98 29.54 -3.94
C VAL A 102 -27.39 29.15 -4.43
N LYS A 103 -28.35 28.84 -3.52
CA LYS A 103 -29.72 28.44 -3.88
C LYS A 103 -30.68 29.60 -4.13
N CYS A 104 -30.35 30.84 -3.76
CA CYS A 104 -31.23 32.00 -3.94
C CYS A 104 -31.00 32.77 -5.25
N VAL A 105 -30.09 32.34 -6.12
CA VAL A 105 -29.72 33.03 -7.37
C VAL A 105 -30.14 32.24 -8.63
N ILE A 106 -30.97 31.22 -8.49
CA ILE A 106 -31.63 30.52 -9.62
C ILE A 106 -33.15 30.66 -9.45
#